data_AF-A0A7U7J0N8-F1
#
_entry.id   AF-A0A7U7J0N8-F1
#
_cell.length_a   1.000
_cell.length_b   1.000
_cell.length_c   1.000
_cell.angle_alpha   90.00
_cell.angle_beta   90.00
_cell.angle_gamma   90.00
#
_symmetry.space_group_name_H-M   'P 1'
#
loop_
_entity.id
_entity.type
_entity.pdbx_description
1 polymer ?
#
loop_
_entity_poly.entity_id
_entity_poly.type
_entity_poly.pdbx_seq_one_letter_code
_entity_poly.pdbx_strand_id
1 'polypeptide(L)' 'MSYAALDAGRVARAAELALQTLAGERETSEAHQRKTILIERIHALARAAADTAGQGTVTLTSEEFWLISRNW' A
#
# COMPACT_ATOMS: atom_id res chain seq x y z
N MET A 1 -14.10 12.74 0.45
CA MET A 1 -13.13 11.62 0.42
C MET A 1 -13.90 10.33 0.23
N SER A 2 -13.59 9.57 -0.83
CA SER A 2 -14.20 8.26 -1.07
C SER A 2 -13.31 7.16 -0.49
N TYR A 3 -13.94 6.09 0.02
CA TYR A 3 -13.29 4.94 0.63
C TYR A 3 -13.84 3.66 0.02
N ALA A 4 -13.00 2.65 -0.08
CA ALA A 4 -13.41 1.32 -0.52
C ALA A 4 -12.76 0.25 0.35
N ALA A 5 -13.54 -0.76 0.73
CA ALA A 5 -13.01 -2.01 1.26
C ALA A 5 -12.48 -2.85 0.09
N LEU A 6 -11.21 -3.23 0.16
CA LEU A 6 -10.50 -3.96 -0.88
C LEU A 6 -9.93 -5.25 -0.33
N ASP A 7 -9.72 -6.23 -1.22
CA ASP A 7 -9.05 -7.48 -0.88
C ASP A 7 -7.66 -7.21 -0.30
N ALA A 8 -7.44 -7.62 0.95
CA ALA A 8 -6.23 -7.29 1.70
C ALA A 8 -4.98 -7.93 1.08
N GLY A 9 -5.09 -9.13 0.53
CA GLY A 9 -3.97 -9.83 -0.12
C GLY A 9 -3.52 -9.14 -1.41
N ARG A 10 -4.45 -8.62 -2.22
CA ARG A 10 -4.15 -7.81 -3.40
C ARG A 10 -3.51 -6.48 -3.02
N VAL A 11 -4.05 -5.79 -2.01
CA VAL A 11 -3.45 -4.53 -1.51
C VAL A 11 -2.02 -4.78 -1.02
N ALA A 12 -1.79 -5.85 -0.25
CA ALA A 12 -0.47 -6.17 0.27
C ALA A 12 0.55 -6.41 -0.85
N ARG A 13 0.17 -7.20 -1.87
CA ARG A 13 1.03 -7.46 -3.05
C ARG A 13 1.31 -6.19 -3.86
N ALA A 14 0.30 -5.37 -4.10
CA ALA A 14 0.47 -4.12 -4.84
C ALA A 14 1.39 -3.13 -4.11
N ALA A 15 1.25 -3.03 -2.78
CA ALA A 15 2.12 -2.20 -1.96
C ALA A 15 3.57 -2.74 -1.93
N GLU A 16 3.75 -4.06 -1.87
CA GLU A 16 5.09 -4.68 -1.94
C GLU A 16 5.81 -4.38 -3.26
N LEU A 17 5.13 -4.54 -4.39
CA LEU A 17 5.68 -4.19 -5.72
C LEU A 17 6.00 -2.70 -5.84
N ALA A 18 5.16 -1.84 -5.26
CA ALA A 18 5.41 -0.40 -5.21
C ALA A 18 6.67 -0.07 -4.39
N LEU A 19 6.89 -0.73 -3.25
CA LEU A 19 8.10 -0.57 -2.44
C LEU A 19 9.34 -1.08 -3.16
N GLN A 20 9.26 -2.22 -3.84
CA GLN A 20 10.37 -2.73 -4.65
C GLN A 20 10.75 -1.76 -5.77
N THR A 21 9.75 -1.15 -6.42
CA THR A 21 9.97 -0.12 -7.44
C THR A 21 10.70 1.10 -6.85
N LEU A 22 10.23 1.60 -5.71
CA LEU A 22 10.84 2.76 -5.03
C LEU A 22 12.27 2.47 -4.56
N ALA A 23 12.54 1.27 -4.06
CA ALA A 23 13.88 0.86 -3.64
C ALA A 23 14.91 0.85 -4.78
N GLY A 24 14.44 0.73 -6.04
CA GLY A 24 15.29 0.83 -7.23
C GLY A 24 15.61 2.27 -7.66
N GLU A 25 14.92 3.27 -7.14
CA GLU A 25 15.13 4.69 -7.46
C GLU A 25 16.31 5.24 -6.62
N ARG A 26 17.13 6.13 -7.20
CA ARG A 26 18.22 6.83 -6.47
C ARG A 26 17.75 8.15 -5.83
N GLU A 27 16.44 8.31 -5.67
CA GLU A 27 15.83 9.53 -5.18
C GLU A 27 15.82 9.53 -3.65
N THR A 28 16.29 10.61 -3.02
CA THR A 28 16.42 10.69 -1.54
C THR A 28 15.70 11.88 -0.93
N SER A 29 14.90 12.62 -1.71
CA SER A 29 14.11 13.74 -1.22
C SER A 29 13.12 13.31 -0.14
N GLU A 30 12.73 14.28 0.68
CA GLU A 30 11.69 14.11 1.69
C GLU A 30 10.36 13.64 1.08
N ALA A 31 10.04 14.07 -0.14
CA ALA A 31 8.84 13.63 -0.85
C ALA A 31 8.87 12.12 -1.14
N HIS A 32 10.02 11.59 -1.58
CA HIS A 32 10.21 10.16 -1.79
C HIS A 32 10.16 9.37 -0.48
N GLN A 33 10.80 9.86 0.58
CA GLN A 33 10.74 9.24 1.91
C GLN A 33 9.31 9.17 2.45
N ARG A 34 8.56 10.29 2.39
CA ARG A 34 7.16 10.35 2.82
C ARG A 34 6.28 9.39 2.03
N LYS A 35 6.45 9.32 0.71
CA LYS A 35 5.73 8.37 -0.15
C LYS A 35 6.03 6.91 0.26
N THR A 36 7.29 6.60 0.48
CA THR A 36 7.74 5.26 0.90
C THR A 36 7.08 4.85 2.22
N ILE A 37 7.15 5.72 3.25
CA ILE A 37 6.54 5.48 4.57
C ILE A 37 5.02 5.26 4.45
N LEU A 38 4.33 6.02 3.59
CA LEU A 38 2.89 5.84 3.38
C LEU A 38 2.57 4.45 2.79
N ILE A 39 3.34 3.99 1.81
CA ILE A 39 3.14 2.68 1.19
C ILE A 39 3.53 1.56 2.16
N GLU A 40 4.58 1.73 2.98
CA GLU A 40 4.94 0.78 4.05
C GLU A 40 3.79 0.59 5.04
N ARG A 41 3.13 1.69 5.44
CA ARG A 41 1.96 1.64 6.34
C ARG A 41 0.78 0.89 5.70
N ILE A 42 0.50 1.14 4.42
CA ILE A 42 -0.54 0.42 3.68
C ILE A 42 -0.20 -1.07 3.61
N HIS A 43 1.04 -1.42 3.27
CA HIS A 43 1.50 -2.79 3.18
C HIS A 43 1.36 -3.52 4.52
N ALA A 44 1.83 -2.92 5.61
CA ALA A 44 1.76 -3.51 6.95
C ALA A 44 0.31 -3.79 7.37
N LEU A 45 -0.59 -2.81 7.17
CA LEU A 45 -2.01 -2.96 7.50
C LEU A 45 -2.69 -4.03 6.64
N ALA A 46 -2.45 -4.01 5.33
CA ALA A 46 -3.01 -4.97 4.40
C ALA A 46 -2.50 -6.39 4.68
N ARG A 47 -1.21 -6.55 5.00
CA ARG A 47 -0.63 -7.84 5.35
C ARG A 47 -1.25 -8.40 6.63
N ALA A 48 -1.37 -7.57 7.66
CA ALA A 48 -2.01 -7.97 8.91
C ALA A 48 -3.48 -8.39 8.68
N ALA A 49 -4.22 -7.63 7.88
CA ALA A 49 -5.62 -7.96 7.54
C ALA A 49 -5.75 -9.23 6.69
N ALA A 50 -4.79 -9.51 5.82
CA ALA A 50 -4.75 -10.73 5.00
C ALA A 50 -4.44 -11.98 5.84
N ASP A 51 -3.53 -11.86 6.82
CA ASP A 51 -3.12 -12.95 7.70
C ASP A 51 -4.12 -13.17 8.87
N THR A 52 -5.05 -12.22 9.10
CA THR A 52 -6.09 -12.32 10.15
C THR A 52 -7.32 -13.07 9.63
N ALA A 53 -7.59 -14.24 10.23
CA ALA A 53 -8.75 -15.05 9.91
C ALA A 53 -10.07 -14.26 10.07
N GLY A 54 -10.90 -14.27 9.03
CA GLY A 54 -12.20 -13.60 9.02
C GLY A 54 -12.19 -12.09 8.73
N GLN A 55 -11.03 -11.46 8.52
CA GLN A 55 -10.96 -10.04 8.15
C GLN A 55 -10.87 -9.85 6.63
N GLY A 56 -9.82 -10.37 5.97
CA GLY A 56 -9.69 -10.50 4.51
C GLY A 56 -9.74 -9.21 3.67
N THR A 57 -10.02 -8.06 4.30
CA THR A 57 -10.20 -6.77 3.63
C THR A 57 -9.55 -5.63 4.40
N VAL A 58 -9.14 -4.60 3.67
CA VAL A 58 -8.66 -3.34 4.21
C VAL A 58 -9.38 -2.18 3.54
N THR A 59 -9.73 -1.16 4.32
CA THR A 59 -10.38 0.05 3.80
C THR A 59 -9.30 1.09 3.50
N LEU A 60 -9.26 1.58 2.26
CA LEU A 60 -8.36 2.64 1.84
C LEU A 60 -9.15 3.87 1.38
N THR A 61 -8.57 5.04 1.57
CA THR A 61 -9.00 6.26 0.86
C THR A 61 -8.65 6.14 -0.62
N SER A 62 -9.30 6.93 -1.48
CA SER A 62 -8.91 7.03 -2.89
C SER A 62 -7.45 7.47 -3.08
N GLU A 63 -6.92 8.31 -2.18
CA GLU A 63 -5.53 8.78 -2.25
C GLU A 63 -4.55 7.67 -1.86
N GLU A 64 -4.87 6.88 -0.84
CA GLU A 64 -4.07 5.71 -0.45
C GLU A 64 -4.06 4.65 -1.55
N PHE A 65 -5.21 4.36 -2.16
CA PHE A 65 -5.28 3.48 -3.32
C PHE A 65 -4.48 4.03 -4.51
N TRP A 66 -4.54 5.35 -4.76
CA TRP A 66 -3.80 5.98 -5.85
C TRP A 66 -2.30 5.72 -5.77
N LEU A 67 -1.71 5.72 -4.56
CA LEU A 67 -0.28 5.48 -4.33
C LEU A 67 0.20 4.12 -4.85
N ILE A 68 -0.67 3.10 -4.82
CA ILE A 68 -0.35 1.72 -5.20
C ILE A 68 -0.98 1.29 -6.52
N SER A 69 -1.87 2.10 -7.08
CA SER A 69 -2.72 1.73 -8.23
C SER A 69 -1.98 1.29 -9.50
N ARG A 70 -0.75 1.78 -9.71
CA ARG A 70 0.09 1.37 -10.85
C ARG A 70 0.72 -0.02 -10.71
N ASN A 71 0.63 -0.62 -9.53
CA ASN A 71 1.19 -1.93 -9.18
C ASN A 71 0.11 -2.93 -8.76
N TRP A 72 -1.14 -2.68 -9.13
CA TRP A 72 -2.32 -3.43 -8.68
C TRP A 72 -2.46 -4.84 -9.27
#